data_AF-A0A7X6NHK6-F1
#
_entry.id   AF-A0A7X6NHK6-F1
#
_cell.length_a   1.000
_cell.length_b   1.000
_cell.length_c   1.000
_cell.angle_alpha   90.00
_cell.angle_beta   90.00
_cell.angle_gamma   90.00
#
_symmetry.space_group_name_H-M   'P 1'
#
loop_
_entity.id
_entity.type
_entity.pdbx_description
1 polymer ?
#
loop_
_entity_poly.entity_id
_entity_poly.type
_entity_poly.pdbx_seq_one_letter_code
_entity_poly.pdbx_strand_id
1 'polypeptide(L)'
;MLLILALLAHEVSHVFSAILLNIEFSKVKITLFGINLNAHLDNVSHAKKIILFFAGPLCNLCFYFGFRNTEYFCFANMNLLLAYINLFPIVPLDGGNICKTILEIFLDTRTVSGYITMTNAFFILFFIIIIYIFKDYLFFLLVVMGLKGIVEENSYLLEKSIIAVYNKINTK
;
A
#
# COMPACT_ATOMS: atom_id res chain seq x y z
N MET A 1 -16.47 -6.47 -14.00
CA MET A 1 -16.57 -7.75 -13.25
C MET A 1 -15.19 -8.37 -12.99
N LEU A 2 -14.37 -8.66 -14.02
CA LEU A 2 -13.04 -9.28 -13.85
C LEU A 2 -12.08 -8.50 -12.93
N LEU A 3 -12.02 -7.17 -13.08
CA LEU A 3 -11.18 -6.32 -12.22
C LEU A 3 -11.59 -6.40 -10.74
N ILE A 4 -12.91 -6.44 -10.46
CA ILE A 4 -13.43 -6.54 -9.09
C ILE A 4 -13.05 -7.90 -8.49
N LEU A 5 -13.16 -8.98 -9.26
CA LEU A 5 -12.74 -10.31 -8.81
C LEU A 5 -11.24 -10.37 -8.50
N ALA A 6 -10.40 -9.77 -9.36
CA ALA A 6 -8.97 -9.69 -9.12
C ALA A 6 -8.64 -8.84 -7.88
N LEU A 7 -9.30 -7.70 -7.70
CA LEU A 7 -9.15 -6.86 -6.52
C LEU A 7 -9.63 -7.58 -5.24
N LEU A 8 -10.74 -8.31 -5.29
CA LEU A 8 -11.19 -9.13 -4.16
C LEU A 8 -10.18 -10.21 -3.81
N ALA A 9 -9.63 -10.91 -4.80
CA ALA A 9 -8.65 -11.96 -4.56
C ALA A 9 -7.34 -11.41 -3.98
N HIS A 10 -6.93 -10.22 -4.43
CA HIS A 10 -5.83 -9.44 -3.87
C HIS A 10 -6.06 -9.12 -2.38
N GLU A 11 -7.18 -8.50 -2.05
CA GLU A 11 -7.52 -8.12 -0.68
C GLU A 11 -7.67 -9.32 0.26
N VAL A 12 -8.29 -10.41 -0.21
CA VAL A 12 -8.41 -11.67 0.54
C VAL A 12 -7.03 -12.24 0.86
N SER A 13 -6.05 -12.09 -0.03
CA SER A 13 -4.70 -12.60 0.23
C SER A 13 -3.96 -11.84 1.34
N HIS A 14 -4.21 -10.53 1.51
CA HIS A 14 -3.70 -9.79 2.66
C HIS A 14 -4.32 -10.29 3.98
N VAL A 15 -5.63 -10.48 4.00
CA VAL A 15 -6.33 -11.01 5.18
C VAL A 15 -5.81 -12.41 5.52
N PHE A 16 -5.67 -13.28 4.51
CA PHE A 16 -5.13 -14.62 4.67
C PHE A 16 -3.69 -14.61 5.21
N SER A 17 -2.82 -13.77 4.62
CA SER A 17 -1.43 -13.63 5.07
C SER A 17 -1.34 -13.19 6.52
N ALA A 18 -2.17 -12.23 6.93
CA ALA A 18 -2.17 -11.76 8.30
C ALA A 18 -2.67 -12.79 9.33
N ILE A 19 -3.69 -13.58 8.98
CA ILE A 19 -4.13 -14.71 9.81
C ILE A 19 -2.97 -15.69 9.98
N LEU A 20 -2.27 -16.03 8.89
CA LEU A 20 -1.14 -16.96 8.90
C LEU A 20 0.05 -16.43 9.74
N LEU A 21 0.27 -15.12 9.73
CA LEU A 21 1.32 -14.45 10.49
C LEU A 21 0.94 -14.10 11.93
N ASN A 22 -0.29 -14.44 12.37
CA ASN A 22 -0.87 -14.06 13.65
C ASN A 22 -0.76 -12.55 13.93
N ILE A 23 -1.14 -11.73 12.94
CA ILE A 23 -1.20 -10.27 13.10
C ILE A 23 -2.59 -9.90 13.61
N GLU A 24 -2.66 -9.33 14.82
CA GLU A 24 -3.93 -8.89 15.41
C GLU A 24 -4.46 -7.63 14.70
N PHE A 25 -5.69 -7.72 14.19
CA PHE A 25 -6.39 -6.57 13.62
C PHE A 25 -7.38 -6.01 14.63
N SER A 26 -7.25 -4.72 14.94
CA SER A 26 -8.27 -4.04 15.76
C SER A 26 -9.54 -3.77 14.95
N LYS A 27 -9.39 -3.37 13.66
CA LYS A 27 -10.50 -3.10 12.73
C LYS A 27 -10.07 -3.36 11.29
N VAL A 28 -10.89 -4.09 10.55
CA VAL A 28 -10.81 -4.25 9.09
C VAL A 28 -11.76 -3.21 8.49
N LYS A 29 -11.23 -2.09 7.98
CA LYS A 29 -12.03 -1.09 7.27
C LYS A 29 -11.91 -1.32 5.76
N ILE A 30 -12.95 -1.88 5.16
CA ILE A 30 -13.04 -1.94 3.69
C ILE A 30 -13.31 -0.50 3.20
N THR A 31 -12.36 0.08 2.49
CA THR A 31 -12.51 1.37 1.82
C THR A 31 -12.64 1.18 0.31
N LEU A 32 -13.12 2.20 -0.39
CA LEU A 32 -13.21 2.22 -1.87
C LEU A 32 -11.87 1.97 -2.58
N PHE A 33 -10.75 2.06 -1.85
CA PHE A 33 -9.40 1.90 -2.37
C PHE A 33 -8.64 0.71 -1.74
N GLY A 34 -9.35 -0.20 -1.06
CA GLY A 34 -8.80 -1.41 -0.46
C GLY A 34 -9.14 -1.60 1.02
N ILE A 35 -8.64 -2.68 1.63
CA ILE A 35 -8.84 -2.96 3.06
C ILE A 35 -7.82 -2.17 3.89
N ASN A 36 -8.25 -1.08 4.52
CA ASN A 36 -7.51 -0.41 5.59
C ASN A 36 -7.56 -1.28 6.84
N LEU A 37 -6.53 -2.09 7.01
CA LEU A 37 -6.27 -2.83 8.24
C LEU A 37 -5.69 -1.85 9.25
N ASN A 38 -6.53 -1.34 10.16
CA ASN A 38 -6.06 -0.65 11.37
C ASN A 38 -5.48 -1.71 12.31
N ALA A 39 -4.39 -2.35 11.90
CA ALA A 39 -3.54 -3.10 12.82
C ALA A 39 -2.68 -2.09 13.57
N HIS A 40 -2.42 -2.35 14.85
CA HIS A 40 -1.32 -1.70 15.55
C HIS A 40 0.00 -2.27 15.00
N LEU A 41 0.33 -1.91 13.76
CA LEU A 41 1.52 -2.37 13.06
C LEU A 41 2.80 -1.90 13.76
N ASP A 42 2.76 -0.92 14.65
CA ASP A 42 3.93 -0.45 15.40
C ASP A 42 4.63 -1.57 16.19
N ASN A 43 3.88 -2.59 16.64
CA ASN A 43 4.43 -3.73 17.40
C ASN A 43 4.71 -4.98 16.54
N VAL A 44 4.41 -4.93 15.23
CA VAL A 44 4.61 -6.05 14.31
C VAL A 44 6.02 -5.97 13.73
N SER A 45 6.76 -7.07 13.76
CA SER A 45 8.11 -7.14 13.17
C SER A 45 8.09 -6.73 11.69
N HIS A 46 9.10 -5.96 11.25
CA HIS A 46 9.21 -5.49 9.86
C HIS A 46 9.08 -6.62 8.82
N ALA A 47 9.66 -7.80 9.07
CA ALA A 47 9.54 -8.95 8.16
C ALA A 47 8.08 -9.38 7.94
N LYS A 48 7.27 -9.46 9.00
CA LYS A 48 5.83 -9.77 8.91
C LYS A 48 5.07 -8.71 8.12
N LYS A 49 5.41 -7.43 8.29
CA LYS A 49 4.80 -6.34 7.51
C LYS A 49 5.11 -6.47 6.02
N ILE A 50 6.37 -6.75 5.67
CA ILE A 50 6.78 -6.94 4.26
C ILE A 50 5.99 -8.11 3.64
N ILE A 51 5.91 -9.26 4.32
CA ILE A 51 5.15 -10.42 3.84
C ILE A 51 3.66 -10.09 3.71
N LEU A 52 3.10 -9.33 4.67
CA LEU A 52 1.71 -8.88 4.62
C LEU A 52 1.44 -8.04 3.37
N PHE A 53 2.21 -6.98 3.12
CA PHE A 53 2.02 -6.11 1.96
C PHE A 53 2.37 -6.81 0.64
N PHE A 54 3.30 -7.74 0.64
CA PHE A 54 3.66 -8.48 -0.58
C PHE A 54 2.63 -9.56 -0.96
N ALA A 55 1.78 -9.99 -0.03
CA ALA A 55 0.79 -11.04 -0.26
C ALA A 55 -0.18 -10.70 -1.40
N GLY A 56 -0.69 -9.46 -1.43
CA GLY A 56 -1.59 -8.94 -2.47
C GLY A 56 -1.00 -9.05 -3.88
N PRO A 57 0.12 -8.36 -4.16
CA PRO A 57 0.76 -8.44 -5.47
C PRO A 57 1.18 -9.86 -5.85
N LEU A 58 1.64 -10.67 -4.88
CA LEU A 58 2.03 -12.05 -5.12
C LEU A 58 0.83 -12.91 -5.55
N CYS A 59 -0.33 -12.75 -4.91
CA CYS A 59 -1.58 -13.43 -5.28
C CYS A 59 -1.96 -13.12 -6.74
N ASN A 60 -1.91 -11.85 -7.11
CA ASN A 60 -2.19 -11.41 -8.48
C ASN A 60 -1.18 -11.98 -9.50
N LEU A 61 0.11 -12.02 -9.17
CA LEU A 61 1.12 -12.64 -10.03
C LEU A 61 0.87 -14.15 -10.19
N CYS A 62 0.51 -14.86 -9.11
CA CYS A 62 0.15 -16.28 -9.17
C CYS A 62 -1.03 -16.51 -10.12
N PHE A 63 -2.07 -15.68 -10.06
CA PHE A 63 -3.20 -15.78 -10.98
C PHE A 63 -2.82 -15.46 -12.43
N TYR A 64 -1.95 -14.48 -12.66
CA TYR A 64 -1.44 -14.22 -14.01
C TYR A 64 -0.73 -15.45 -14.57
N PHE A 65 0.24 -16.02 -13.86
CA PHE A 65 0.99 -17.18 -14.36
C PHE A 65 0.13 -18.44 -14.50
N GLY A 66 -0.87 -18.63 -13.63
CA GLY A 66 -1.80 -19.76 -13.70
C GLY A 66 -2.78 -19.68 -14.89
N PHE A 67 -3.25 -18.48 -15.23
CA PHE A 67 -4.31 -18.32 -16.23
C PHE A 67 -3.86 -17.72 -17.58
N ARG A 68 -2.61 -17.24 -17.72
CA ARG A 68 -2.13 -16.59 -18.95
C ARG A 68 -2.23 -17.44 -20.23
N ASN A 69 -2.18 -18.76 -20.12
CA ASN A 69 -2.23 -19.68 -21.26
C ASN A 69 -3.61 -20.37 -21.41
N THR A 70 -4.64 -19.82 -20.76
CA THR A 70 -6.00 -20.37 -20.76
C THR A 70 -6.97 -19.40 -21.42
N GLU A 71 -8.23 -19.83 -21.59
CA GLU A 71 -9.31 -18.97 -22.08
C GLU A 71 -9.56 -17.74 -21.17
N TYR A 72 -9.06 -17.75 -19.93
CA TYR A 72 -9.15 -16.65 -18.97
C TYR A 72 -8.01 -15.61 -19.10
N PHE A 73 -7.38 -15.49 -20.26
CA PHE A 73 -6.28 -14.54 -20.51
C PHE A 73 -6.61 -13.09 -20.11
N CYS A 74 -7.83 -12.62 -20.35
CA CYS A 74 -8.26 -11.28 -19.93
C CYS A 74 -8.23 -11.12 -18.40
N PHE A 75 -8.60 -12.15 -17.63
CA PHE A 75 -8.49 -12.12 -16.17
C PHE A 75 -7.04 -12.12 -15.72
N ALA A 76 -6.18 -12.93 -16.35
CA ALA A 76 -4.75 -12.95 -16.08
C ALA A 76 -4.12 -11.55 -16.24
N ASN A 77 -4.41 -10.86 -17.35
CA ASN A 77 -3.87 -9.52 -17.60
C ASN A 77 -4.37 -8.46 -16.60
N MET A 78 -5.63 -8.57 -16.13
CA MET A 78 -6.14 -7.69 -15.08
C MET A 78 -5.40 -7.88 -13.76
N ASN A 79 -5.11 -9.14 -13.38
CA ASN A 79 -4.29 -9.44 -12.21
C ASN A 79 -2.85 -8.90 -12.38
N LEU A 80 -2.25 -9.08 -13.56
CA LEU A 80 -0.92 -8.54 -13.84
C LEU A 80 -0.87 -7.01 -13.71
N LEU A 81 -1.87 -6.32 -14.27
CA LEU A 81 -1.99 -4.87 -14.16
C LEU A 81 -2.15 -4.41 -12.70
N LEU A 82 -3.00 -5.09 -11.91
CA LEU A 82 -3.14 -4.80 -10.48
C LEU A 82 -1.85 -5.06 -9.70
N ALA A 83 -1.12 -6.13 -10.00
CA ALA A 83 0.18 -6.41 -9.39
C ALA A 83 1.19 -5.29 -9.66
N TYR A 84 1.27 -4.80 -10.90
CA TYR A 84 2.18 -3.69 -11.23
C TYR A 84 1.78 -2.38 -10.54
N ILE A 85 0.49 -2.05 -10.55
CA ILE A 85 0.00 -0.85 -9.87
C ILE A 85 0.32 -0.90 -8.38
N ASN A 86 -0.02 -2.01 -7.70
CA ASN A 86 0.20 -2.12 -6.27
C ASN A 86 1.67 -2.29 -5.88
N LEU A 87 2.58 -2.62 -6.81
CA LEU A 87 4.03 -2.63 -6.56
C LEU A 87 4.70 -1.27 -6.77
N PHE A 88 4.00 -0.24 -7.24
CA PHE A 88 4.59 1.10 -7.29
C PHE A 88 4.99 1.57 -5.88
N PRO A 89 6.15 2.22 -5.72
CA PRO A 89 6.64 2.67 -4.43
C PRO A 89 5.95 3.99 -4.01
N ILE A 90 4.62 3.96 -3.93
CA ILE A 90 3.76 5.09 -3.59
C ILE A 90 2.87 4.65 -2.44
N VAL A 91 2.95 5.30 -1.29
CA VAL A 91 1.97 5.06 -0.21
C VAL A 91 0.64 5.70 -0.66
N PRO A 92 -0.54 5.07 -0.50
CA PRO A 92 -0.84 3.88 0.31
C PRO A 92 -0.74 2.52 -0.41
N LEU A 93 -0.20 2.44 -1.63
CA LEU A 93 -0.06 1.17 -2.34
C LEU A 93 0.91 0.23 -1.61
N ASP A 94 0.77 -1.08 -1.84
CA ASP A 94 1.57 -2.09 -1.14
C ASP A 94 3.07 -1.90 -1.31
N GLY A 95 3.53 -1.60 -2.53
CA GLY A 95 4.93 -1.35 -2.85
C GLY A 95 5.49 -0.16 -2.08
N GLY A 96 4.70 0.91 -1.93
CA GLY A 96 5.04 2.05 -1.08
C GLY A 96 5.20 1.65 0.39
N ASN A 97 4.27 0.85 0.91
CA ASN A 97 4.32 0.35 2.29
C ASN A 97 5.47 -0.64 2.54
N ILE A 98 5.85 -1.44 1.53
CA ILE A 98 7.05 -2.29 1.57
C ILE A 98 8.29 -1.41 1.65
N CYS A 99 8.43 -0.42 0.76
CA CYS A 99 9.55 0.53 0.78
C CYS A 99 9.64 1.27 2.11
N LYS A 100 8.50 1.76 2.64
CA LYS A 100 8.42 2.40 3.95
C LYS A 100 8.94 1.47 5.05
N THR A 101 8.43 0.25 5.10
CA THR A 101 8.83 -0.73 6.11
C THR A 101 10.32 -1.06 6.05
N ILE A 102 10.91 -1.14 4.85
CA ILE A 102 12.34 -1.37 4.67
C ILE A 102 13.14 -0.18 5.19
N LEU A 103 12.72 1.05 4.91
CA LEU A 103 13.37 2.26 5.41
C LEU A 103 13.28 2.38 6.94
N GLU A 104 12.17 1.97 7.55
CA GLU A 104 11.98 1.93 9.01
C GLU A 104 13.00 1.03 9.74
N ILE A 105 13.63 0.07 9.05
CA ILE A 105 14.67 -0.78 9.64
C ILE A 105 15.95 0.02 9.91
N PHE A 106 16.24 1.03 9.08
CA PHE A 106 17.52 1.75 9.10
C PHE A 106 17.42 3.20 9.57
N LEU A 107 16.24 3.80 9.50
CA LEU A 107 16.02 5.22 9.71
C LEU A 107 14.94 5.48 10.76
N ASP A 108 15.00 6.66 11.37
CA ASP A 108 13.96 7.12 12.28
C ASP A 108 12.66 7.47 11.51
N THR A 109 11.55 7.43 12.22
CA THR A 109 10.20 7.60 11.63
C THR A 109 10.02 8.93 10.89
N ARG A 110 10.69 10.00 11.33
CA ARG A 110 10.57 11.32 10.68
C ARG A 110 11.32 11.35 9.37
N THR A 111 12.51 10.76 9.32
CA THR A 111 13.31 10.67 8.11
C THR A 111 12.65 9.75 7.07
N VAL A 112 12.12 8.59 7.50
CA VAL A 112 11.34 7.70 6.62
C VAL A 112 10.16 8.44 5.99
N SER A 113 9.39 9.13 6.83
CA SER A 113 8.21 9.90 6.41
C SER A 113 8.54 10.97 5.36
N GLY A 114 9.68 11.65 5.53
CA GLY A 114 10.21 12.59 4.54
C GLY A 114 10.53 11.92 3.20
N TYR A 115 11.24 10.79 3.21
CA TYR A 115 11.55 10.04 1.98
C TYR A 115 10.30 9.52 1.26
N ILE A 116 9.32 9.00 2.01
CA ILE A 116 8.04 8.55 1.44
C ILE A 116 7.29 9.72 0.80
N THR A 117 7.19 10.85 1.49
CA THR A 117 6.55 12.05 0.96
C THR A 117 7.24 12.54 -0.32
N MET A 118 8.58 12.54 -0.34
CA MET A 118 9.36 12.93 -1.52
C MET A 118 9.15 11.96 -2.69
N THR A 119 9.09 10.65 -2.41
CA THR A 119 8.83 9.62 -3.42
C THR A 119 7.43 9.77 -4.00
N ASN A 120 6.40 9.93 -3.16
CA ASN A 120 5.04 10.20 -3.61
C ASN A 120 4.96 11.46 -4.48
N ALA A 121 5.61 12.56 -4.08
CA ALA A 121 5.65 13.80 -4.85
C ALA A 121 6.30 13.62 -6.23
N PHE A 122 7.39 12.85 -6.30
CA PHE A 122 8.04 12.50 -7.56
C PHE A 122 7.09 11.75 -8.50
N PHE A 123 6.41 10.72 -8.00
CA PHE A 123 5.46 9.95 -8.82
C PHE A 123 4.22 10.75 -9.23
N ILE A 124 3.72 11.64 -8.37
CA ILE A 124 2.63 12.57 -8.75
C ILE A 124 3.05 13.41 -9.96
N LEU A 125 4.23 14.04 -9.90
CA LEU A 125 4.72 14.87 -11.01
C LEU A 125 4.91 14.04 -12.28
N PHE A 126 5.47 12.84 -12.15
CA PHE A 126 5.67 11.90 -13.25
C PHE A 126 4.33 11.54 -13.93
N PHE A 127 3.29 11.21 -13.17
CA PHE A 127 1.98 10.88 -13.73
C PHE A 127 1.27 12.09 -14.33
N ILE A 128 1.42 13.30 -13.77
CA ILE A 128 0.89 14.53 -14.38
C ILE A 128 1.50 14.77 -15.76
N ILE A 129 2.80 14.56 -15.91
CA ILE A 129 3.49 14.67 -17.21
C ILE A 129 2.95 13.63 -18.20
N ILE A 130 2.75 12.38 -17.76
CA ILE A 130 2.15 11.32 -18.59
C ILE A 130 0.74 11.70 -19.05
N ILE A 131 -0.12 12.18 -18.14
CA ILE A 131 -1.48 12.64 -18.47
C ILE A 131 -1.41 13.75 -19.51
N TYR A 132 -0.46 14.69 -19.36
CA TYR A 132 -0.30 15.80 -20.29
C TYR A 132 0.08 15.33 -21.71
N ILE A 133 1.00 14.36 -21.82
CA ILE A 133 1.51 13.83 -23.10
C ILE A 133 0.49 12.91 -23.77
N PHE A 134 0.00 11.90 -23.04
CA PHE A 134 -0.83 10.83 -23.61
C PHE A 134 -2.33 11.15 -23.59
N LYS A 135 -2.76 12.19 -22.88
CA LYS A 135 -4.18 12.55 -22.66
C LYS A 135 -5.02 11.42 -22.07
N ASP A 136 -4.37 10.45 -21.44
CA ASP A 136 -5.03 9.36 -20.72
C ASP A 136 -5.26 9.80 -19.27
N TYR A 137 -6.53 10.01 -18.93
CA TYR A 137 -6.95 10.44 -17.59
C TYR A 137 -6.99 9.30 -16.57
N LEU A 138 -6.74 8.04 -16.96
CA LEU A 138 -6.71 6.92 -16.02
C LEU A 138 -5.60 7.07 -14.97
N PHE A 139 -4.47 7.67 -15.35
CA PHE A 139 -3.36 8.00 -14.45
C PHE A 139 -3.74 9.04 -13.38
N PHE A 140 -4.86 9.77 -13.54
CA PHE A 140 -5.37 10.67 -12.51
C PHE A 140 -5.65 9.93 -11.20
N LEU A 141 -6.10 8.67 -11.27
CA LEU A 141 -6.32 7.84 -10.08
C LEU A 141 -5.02 7.64 -9.28
N LEU A 142 -3.89 7.45 -9.96
CA LEU A 142 -2.58 7.29 -9.32
C LEU A 142 -2.07 8.60 -8.71
N VAL A 143 -2.38 9.74 -9.33
CA VAL A 143 -2.13 11.07 -8.74
C VAL A 143 -2.91 11.23 -7.43
N VAL A 144 -4.19 10.87 -7.42
CA VAL A 144 -5.02 10.92 -6.21
C VAL A 144 -4.47 9.99 -5.13
N MET A 145 -4.00 8.79 -5.48
CA MET A 145 -3.35 7.88 -4.52
C MET A 145 -2.08 8.46 -3.93
N GLY A 146 -1.21 9.06 -4.76
CA GLY A 146 0.00 9.73 -4.28
C GLY A 146 -0.32 10.87 -3.31
N LEU A 147 -1.32 11.70 -3.62
CA LEU A 147 -1.76 12.80 -2.75
C LEU A 147 -2.33 12.26 -1.43
N LYS A 148 -3.16 11.21 -1.50
CA LYS A 148 -3.69 10.53 -0.31
C LYS A 148 -2.56 10.04 0.59
N GLY A 149 -1.51 9.43 0.03
CA GLY A 149 -0.36 8.98 0.82
C GLY A 149 0.38 10.10 1.53
N ILE A 150 0.54 11.27 0.90
CA ILE A 150 1.15 12.44 1.55
C ILE A 150 0.29 12.89 2.74
N VAL A 151 -1.03 12.90 2.58
CA VAL A 151 -1.97 13.26 3.66
C VAL A 151 -1.91 12.24 4.79
N GLU A 152 -1.91 10.95 4.50
CA GLU A 152 -1.81 9.89 5.49
C GLU A 152 -0.49 9.94 6.26
N GLU A 153 0.61 10.18 5.57
CA GLU A 153 1.94 10.26 6.17
C GLU A 153 2.08 11.47 7.12
N ASN A 154 1.54 12.63 6.72
CA ASN A 154 1.47 13.79 7.60
C ASN A 154 0.57 13.55 8.82
N SER A 155 -0.56 12.86 8.63
CA SER A 155 -1.47 12.50 9.73
C SER A 155 -0.79 11.56 10.73
N TYR A 156 -0.02 10.59 10.23
CA TYR A 156 0.75 9.65 11.05
C TYR A 156 1.82 10.35 11.91
N LEU A 157 2.57 11.30 11.33
CA LEU A 157 3.54 12.09 12.10
C LEU A 157 2.89 12.92 13.20
N LEU A 158 1.75 13.56 12.90
CA LEU A 158 0.98 14.33 13.87
C LEU A 158 0.53 13.44 15.03
N GLU A 159 -0.04 12.27 14.76
CA GLU A 159 -0.47 11.32 15.78
C GLU A 159 0.70 10.90 16.69
N LYS A 160 1.85 10.51 16.12
CA LYS A 160 3.04 10.15 16.90
C LYS A 160 3.54 11.29 17.78
N SER A 161 3.55 12.52 17.26
CA SER A 161 3.96 13.69 18.03
C SER A 161 3.03 13.97 19.23
N ILE A 162 1.72 13.81 19.04
CA ILE A 162 0.72 14.01 20.10
C ILE A 162 0.89 12.95 21.18
N ILE A 163 1.06 11.67 20.80
CA ILE A 163 1.27 10.56 21.74
C ILE A 163 2.56 10.77 22.54
N ALA A 164 3.64 11.21 21.89
CA ALA A 164 4.90 11.50 22.58
C ALA A 164 4.75 12.62 23.62
N VAL A 165 3.99 13.68 23.30
CA VAL A 165 3.69 14.77 24.23
C VAL A 165 2.81 14.29 25.38
N TYR A 166 1.75 13.53 25.09
CA TYR A 166 0.83 12.97 26.09
C TYR A 166 1.56 12.08 27.10
N ASN A 167 2.39 11.15 26.61
CA ASN A 167 3.18 10.26 27.47
C ASN A 167 4.13 11.06 28.37
N LYS A 168 4.76 12.11 27.85
CA LYS A 168 5.67 12.98 28.64
C LYS A 168 4.95 13.72 29.77
N ILE A 169 3.68 14.08 29.59
CA ILE A 169 2.86 14.74 30.61
C ILE A 169 2.45 13.74 31.70
N ASN A 170 2.02 12.53 31.32
CA ASN A 170 1.55 11.50 32.27
C ASN A 170 2.67 10.77 33.03
N THR A 171 3.92 10.86 32.58
CA THR A 171 5.09 10.33 33.31
C THR A 171 5.66 11.29 34.35
N LYS A 172 5.09 12.48 34.53
CA LYS A 172 5.43 13.45 35.58
C LYS A 172 4.38 13.44 36.67
#